data_AF-A0A5B7A9H6-F1
#
_entry.id   AF-A0A5B7A9H6-F1
#
_cell.length_a   1.000
_cell.length_b   1.000
_cell.length_c   1.000
_cell.angle_alpha   90.00
_cell.angle_beta   90.00
_cell.angle_gamma   90.00
#
_symmetry.space_group_name_H-M   'P 1'
#
loop_
_entity.id
_entity.type
_entity.pdbx_description
1 polymer ?
#
loop_
_entity_poly.entity_id
_entity_poly.type
_entity_poly.pdbx_seq_one_letter_code
_entity_poly.pdbx_strand_id
1 'polypeptide(L)'
;SREIIPIHQFFSKLTLAVNIVGSSCKRHDQLRAAQVTEIEKLIAIDELEIGRGLNQVGTIKRAGDTRWSSHLNSLRSLINMFDATCSVLKTIITEGTTYSQRGDADAAYDAITSFEFIFILHLMKDIMEITDDLCQALQRKSQDILNALHLVSTTKTLIQKMRENGWDPLLGKVELFCGKRGIDIPDMSVRYIAGRGRSRQQRDHFTMEHHFRIDVFTATIDSQLQELNSKFRDDMMELLFLSSTLDLWDSYKSFDIDNICKLANKFYPKNFIE
;
A
#
# COMPACT_ATOMS: atom_id res chain seq x y z
N SER A 1 -14.51 -8.51 2.49
CA SER A 1 -13.33 -7.93 3.15
C SER A 1 -13.38 -8.14 4.66
N ARG A 2 -12.37 -8.80 5.24
CA ARG A 2 -12.11 -8.71 6.69
C ARG A 2 -11.40 -7.38 6.92
N GLU A 3 -12.02 -6.49 7.70
CA GLU A 3 -11.38 -5.23 8.07
C GLU A 3 -10.21 -5.49 9.02
N ILE A 4 -9.04 -5.01 8.64
CA ILE A 4 -7.82 -5.15 9.45
C ILE A 4 -7.65 -3.85 10.21
N ILE A 5 -8.02 -3.88 11.48
CA ILE A 5 -8.09 -2.69 12.34
C ILE A 5 -6.80 -1.85 12.31
N PRO A 6 -5.58 -2.44 12.40
CA PRO A 6 -4.33 -1.69 12.27
C PRO A 6 -4.23 -0.88 10.95
N ILE A 7 -4.65 -1.44 9.82
CA ILE A 7 -4.61 -0.76 8.52
C ILE A 7 -5.57 0.43 8.48
N HIS A 8 -6.78 0.27 9.00
CA HIS A 8 -7.73 1.39 9.09
C HIS A 8 -7.19 2.52 9.98
N GLN A 9 -6.66 2.16 11.16
CA GLN A 9 -6.07 3.13 12.09
C GLN A 9 -4.87 3.84 11.46
N PHE A 10 -4.04 3.12 10.71
CA PHE A 10 -2.94 3.70 9.94
C PHE A 10 -3.43 4.78 8.97
N PHE A 11 -4.43 4.51 8.13
CA PHE A 11 -4.93 5.52 7.17
C PHE A 11 -5.56 6.74 7.86
N SER A 12 -6.18 6.54 9.02
CA SER A 12 -6.69 7.65 9.83
C SER A 12 -5.55 8.54 10.36
N LYS A 13 -4.49 7.93 10.92
CA LYS A 13 -3.29 8.64 11.39
C LYS A 13 -2.56 9.35 10.25
N LEU A 14 -2.42 8.68 9.09
CA LEU A 14 -1.83 9.27 7.88
C LEU A 14 -2.61 10.51 7.45
N THR A 15 -3.93 10.41 7.36
CA THR A 15 -4.80 11.52 6.96
C THR A 15 -4.67 12.70 7.92
N LEU A 16 -4.61 12.44 9.23
CA LEU A 16 -4.37 13.46 10.25
C LEU A 16 -3.04 14.20 10.00
N ALA A 17 -1.94 13.46 9.88
CA ALA A 17 -0.61 14.04 9.66
C ALA A 17 -0.54 14.87 8.38
N VAL A 18 -1.05 14.32 7.27
CA VAL A 18 -1.11 15.02 5.97
C VAL A 18 -1.95 16.29 6.06
N ASN A 19 -3.10 16.25 6.75
CA ASN A 19 -3.94 17.43 6.90
C ASN A 19 -3.27 18.51 7.74
N ILE A 20 -2.60 18.16 8.85
CA ILE A 20 -1.92 19.13 9.71
C ILE A 20 -0.81 19.84 8.93
N VAL A 21 0.05 19.08 8.25
CA VAL A 21 1.18 19.65 7.49
C VAL A 21 0.69 20.40 6.24
N GLY A 22 -0.38 19.92 5.61
CA GLY A 22 -0.95 20.52 4.40
C GLY A 22 -1.92 21.68 4.63
N SER A 23 -2.27 22.04 5.88
CA SER A 23 -3.41 22.93 6.14
C SER A 23 -3.18 24.41 5.80
N SER A 24 -1.95 24.84 5.50
CA SER A 24 -1.67 26.25 5.18
C SER A 24 -0.52 26.42 4.18
N CYS A 25 -0.51 27.56 3.49
CA CYS A 25 0.58 27.94 2.58
C CYS A 25 1.91 28.05 3.33
N LYS A 26 1.90 28.67 4.52
CA LYS A 26 3.09 28.78 5.37
C LYS A 26 3.70 27.41 5.68
N ARG A 27 2.87 26.41 6.02
CA ARG A 27 3.36 25.05 6.32
C ARG A 27 3.87 24.34 5.07
N HIS A 28 3.28 24.59 3.91
CA HIS A 28 3.81 24.12 2.63
C HIS A 28 5.21 24.69 2.34
N ASP A 29 5.42 25.99 2.57
CA ASP A 29 6.72 26.61 2.36
C ASP A 29 7.77 26.08 3.35
N GLN A 30 7.39 25.92 4.62
CA GLN A 30 8.24 25.28 5.64
C GLN A 30 8.62 23.84 5.25
N LEU A 31 7.65 23.07 4.75
CA LEU A 31 7.86 21.70 4.32
C LEU A 31 8.83 21.63 3.14
N ARG A 32 8.65 22.50 2.13
CA ARG A 32 9.56 22.57 0.98
C ARG A 32 10.98 22.98 1.41
N ALA A 33 11.10 23.98 2.28
CA ALA A 33 12.39 24.41 2.81
C ALA A 33 13.08 23.27 3.57
N ALA A 34 12.36 22.56 4.45
CA ALA A 34 12.89 21.40 5.17
C ALA A 34 13.30 20.27 4.22
N GLN A 35 12.54 20.04 3.14
CA GLN A 35 12.88 19.03 2.12
C GLN A 35 14.17 19.40 1.37
N VAL A 36 14.34 20.67 0.99
CA VAL A 36 15.57 21.14 0.33
C VAL A 36 16.77 20.91 1.23
N THR A 37 16.69 21.31 2.50
CA THR A 37 17.76 21.10 3.48
C THR A 37 18.11 19.63 3.64
N GLU A 38 17.11 18.74 3.63
CA GLU A 38 17.35 17.31 3.75
C GLU A 38 18.01 16.72 2.50
N ILE A 39 17.56 17.12 1.31
CA ILE A 39 18.19 16.72 0.05
C ILE A 39 19.65 17.16 0.01
N GLU A 40 19.95 18.40 0.42
CA GLU A 40 21.32 18.93 0.48
C GLU A 40 22.19 18.12 1.44
N LYS A 41 21.67 17.74 2.61
CA LYS A 41 22.39 16.88 3.56
C LYS A 41 22.67 15.51 2.98
N LEU A 42 21.68 14.87 2.36
CA LEU A 42 21.81 13.53 1.78
C LEU A 42 22.78 13.50 0.59
N ILE A 43 22.80 14.57 -0.21
CA ILE A 43 23.81 14.77 -1.27
C ILE A 43 25.21 14.92 -0.64
N ALA A 44 25.35 15.68 0.45
CA ALA A 44 26.64 15.91 1.10
C ALA A 44 27.26 14.65 1.72
N ILE A 45 26.45 13.63 2.06
CA ILE A 45 26.90 12.33 2.57
C ILE A 45 26.93 11.24 1.48
N ASP A 46 26.84 11.63 0.21
CA ASP A 46 26.81 10.73 -0.96
C ASP A 46 25.70 9.65 -0.91
N GLU A 47 24.61 9.90 -0.17
CA GLU A 47 23.44 9.02 -0.17
C GLU A 47 22.49 9.30 -1.34
N LEU A 48 22.60 10.47 -1.98
CA LEU A 48 21.81 10.85 -3.17
C LEU A 48 22.70 11.30 -4.32
N GLU A 49 22.43 10.73 -5.49
CA GLU A 49 23.04 11.18 -6.74
C GLU A 49 22.42 12.49 -7.24
N ILE A 50 23.26 13.32 -7.89
CA ILE A 50 22.84 14.56 -8.53
C ILE A 50 22.58 14.28 -10.02
N GLY A 51 21.38 14.59 -10.51
CA GLY A 51 21.03 14.37 -11.91
C GLY A 51 19.83 15.21 -12.34
N ARG A 52 19.69 15.45 -13.65
CA ARG A 52 18.58 16.24 -14.19
C ARG A 52 17.25 15.54 -13.90
N GLY A 53 16.44 16.17 -13.05
CA GLY A 53 15.12 15.66 -12.66
C GLY A 53 15.12 14.79 -11.38
N LEU A 54 16.28 14.53 -10.77
CA LEU A 54 16.39 13.88 -9.46
C LEU A 54 16.12 14.87 -8.32
N ASN A 55 15.72 14.35 -7.16
CA ASN A 55 15.54 15.10 -5.91
C ASN A 55 14.61 16.33 -6.04
N GLN A 56 13.56 16.22 -6.86
CA GLN A 56 12.61 17.32 -7.02
C GLN A 56 11.85 17.60 -5.72
N VAL A 57 11.79 18.88 -5.35
CA VAL A 57 10.99 19.36 -4.23
C VAL A 57 9.51 19.14 -4.56
N GLY A 58 8.83 18.41 -3.68
CA GLY A 58 7.46 17.97 -3.86
C GLY A 58 6.50 18.63 -2.88
N THR A 59 5.28 18.11 -2.86
CA THR A 59 4.29 18.36 -1.81
C THR A 59 3.79 17.04 -1.28
N ILE A 60 3.39 17.01 -0.01
CA ILE A 60 2.65 15.87 0.53
C ILE A 60 1.31 15.83 -0.20
N LYS A 61 1.02 14.69 -0.82
CA LYS A 61 -0.20 14.51 -1.59
C LYS A 61 -1.31 14.04 -0.65
N ARG A 62 -2.42 14.78 -0.62
CA ARG A 62 -3.62 14.33 0.07
C ARG A 62 -4.28 13.21 -0.74
N ALA A 63 -4.63 12.12 -0.07
CA ALA A 63 -5.46 11.09 -0.66
C ALA A 63 -6.87 11.65 -0.89
N GLY A 64 -7.41 11.44 -2.10
CA GLY A 64 -8.80 11.72 -2.40
C GLY A 64 -9.65 10.48 -2.10
N ASP A 65 -10.86 10.70 -1.58
CA ASP A 65 -11.73 9.66 -1.01
C ASP A 65 -12.12 8.55 -2.00
N THR A 66 -11.96 8.78 -3.30
CA THR A 66 -12.51 7.90 -4.37
C THR A 66 -11.47 7.19 -5.23
N ARG A 67 -10.17 7.48 -5.08
CA ARG A 67 -9.14 6.93 -5.99
C ARG A 67 -7.99 6.29 -5.21
N TRP A 68 -7.89 4.97 -5.27
CA TRP A 68 -6.79 4.20 -4.66
C TRP A 68 -5.40 4.69 -5.08
N SER A 69 -5.22 5.10 -6.34
CA SER A 69 -3.96 5.68 -6.82
C SER A 69 -3.57 6.97 -6.08
N SER A 70 -4.53 7.73 -5.56
CA SER A 70 -4.26 8.92 -4.75
C SER A 70 -3.73 8.56 -3.36
N HIS A 71 -4.21 7.46 -2.77
CA HIS A 71 -3.66 6.92 -1.53
C HIS A 71 -2.21 6.47 -1.73
N LEU A 72 -1.89 5.76 -2.82
CA LEU A 72 -0.52 5.35 -3.12
C LEU A 72 0.41 6.56 -3.28
N ASN A 73 -0.08 7.60 -3.96
CA ASN A 73 0.61 8.87 -4.08
C ASN A 73 0.86 9.56 -2.73
N SER A 74 -0.11 9.50 -1.81
CA SER A 74 0.05 9.99 -0.44
C SER A 74 1.15 9.24 0.31
N LEU A 75 1.12 7.90 0.29
CA LEU A 75 2.15 7.05 0.91
C LEU A 75 3.55 7.35 0.37
N ARG A 76 3.69 7.39 -0.97
CA ARG A 76 4.96 7.74 -1.64
C ARG A 76 5.46 9.13 -1.22
N SER A 77 4.57 10.11 -1.18
CA SER A 77 4.94 11.47 -0.80
C SER A 77 5.38 11.56 0.66
N LEU A 78 4.72 10.86 1.58
CA LEU A 78 5.11 10.85 2.98
C LEU A 78 6.47 10.18 3.18
N ILE A 79 6.72 9.03 2.53
CA ILE A 79 8.02 8.35 2.62
C ILE A 79 9.14 9.26 2.12
N ASN A 80 8.94 9.91 0.97
CA ASN A 80 9.95 10.79 0.37
C ASN A 80 10.18 12.08 1.18
N MET A 81 9.19 12.53 1.94
CA MET A 81 9.22 13.79 2.69
C MET A 81 9.17 13.56 4.20
N PHE A 82 9.54 12.36 4.67
CA PHE A 82 9.30 11.95 6.05
C PHE A 82 9.98 12.90 7.05
N ASP A 83 11.27 13.17 6.85
CA ASP A 83 12.06 14.01 7.75
C ASP A 83 11.61 15.48 7.72
N ALA A 84 11.23 15.97 6.54
CA ALA A 84 10.62 17.29 6.38
C ALA A 84 9.26 17.38 7.10
N THR A 85 8.44 16.32 7.01
CA THR A 85 7.14 16.21 7.70
C THR A 85 7.34 16.25 9.22
N CYS A 86 8.27 15.45 9.74
CA CYS A 86 8.67 15.44 11.14
C CYS A 86 9.14 16.83 11.62
N SER A 87 9.93 17.52 10.80
CA SER A 87 10.43 18.87 11.12
C SER A 87 9.30 19.90 11.20
N VAL A 88 8.35 19.87 10.27
CA VAL A 88 7.18 20.75 10.31
C VAL A 88 6.30 20.45 11.51
N LEU A 89 6.06 19.18 11.84
CA LEU A 89 5.30 18.82 13.03
C LEU A 89 5.96 19.32 14.32
N LYS A 90 7.28 19.12 14.48
CA LYS A 90 8.07 19.69 15.59
C LYS A 90 7.97 21.22 15.68
N THR A 91 7.99 21.88 14.54
CA THR A 91 7.80 23.35 14.47
C THR A 91 6.41 23.74 14.95
N ILE A 92 5.36 22.99 14.58
CA ILE A 92 3.99 23.28 15.04
C ILE A 92 3.83 22.98 16.53
N ILE A 93 4.46 21.93 17.06
CA ILE A 93 4.45 21.60 18.50
C ILE A 93 5.01 22.76 19.33
N THR A 94 6.09 23.39 18.86
CA THR A 94 6.78 24.48 19.56
C THR A 94 6.15 25.85 19.32
N GLU A 95 5.83 26.17 18.06
CA GLU A 95 5.40 27.51 17.62
C GLU A 95 3.89 27.63 17.37
N GLY A 96 3.11 26.54 17.52
CA GLY A 96 1.68 26.52 17.21
C GLY A 96 0.91 27.61 17.95
N THR A 97 -0.08 28.23 17.30
CA THR A 97 -0.78 29.39 17.88
C THR A 97 -1.80 28.98 18.93
N THR A 98 -2.31 27.75 18.86
CA THR A 98 -3.30 27.22 19.80
C THR A 98 -2.83 25.93 20.45
N TYR A 99 -3.27 25.67 21.68
CA TYR A 99 -3.01 24.42 22.39
C TYR A 99 -3.47 23.19 21.58
N SER A 100 -4.65 23.27 20.94
CA SER A 100 -5.16 22.20 20.08
C SER A 100 -4.21 21.90 18.93
N GLN A 101 -3.72 22.93 18.21
CA GLN A 101 -2.78 22.71 17.11
C GLN A 101 -1.48 22.04 17.56
N ARG A 102 -0.96 22.41 18.73
CA ARG A 102 0.25 21.80 19.30
C ARG A 102 0.00 20.35 19.67
N GLY A 103 -1.10 20.07 20.38
CA GLY A 103 -1.47 18.70 20.77
C GLY A 103 -1.77 17.79 19.57
N ASP A 104 -2.45 18.30 18.54
CA ASP A 104 -2.73 17.55 17.32
C ASP A 104 -1.44 17.23 16.55
N ALA A 105 -0.50 18.19 16.49
CA ALA A 105 0.79 17.99 15.86
C ALA A 105 1.69 17.01 16.63
N ASP A 106 1.65 17.05 17.97
CA ASP A 106 2.35 16.14 18.86
C ASP A 106 1.85 14.71 18.68
N ALA A 107 0.53 14.52 18.74
CA ALA A 107 -0.09 13.22 18.49
C ALA A 107 0.18 12.68 17.08
N ALA A 108 0.21 13.55 16.06
CA ALA A 108 0.56 13.17 14.71
C ALA A 108 2.04 12.79 14.58
N TYR A 109 2.93 13.53 15.25
CA TYR A 109 4.36 13.24 15.29
C TYR A 109 4.60 11.86 15.91
N ASP A 110 4.08 11.62 17.12
CA ASP A 110 4.17 10.33 17.81
C ASP A 110 3.63 9.17 16.97
N ALA A 111 2.52 9.41 16.26
CA ALA A 111 1.94 8.42 15.38
C ALA A 111 2.87 8.06 14.22
N ILE A 112 3.40 9.05 13.48
CA ILE A 112 4.22 8.79 12.30
C ILE A 112 5.62 8.28 12.64
N THR A 113 6.12 8.56 13.85
CA THR A 113 7.40 8.07 14.35
C THR A 113 7.28 6.75 15.12
N SER A 114 6.13 6.09 15.10
CA SER A 114 5.96 4.75 15.68
C SER A 114 6.39 3.67 14.68
N PHE A 115 7.03 2.61 15.19
CA PHE A 115 7.41 1.46 14.36
C PHE A 115 6.20 0.84 13.64
N GLU A 116 5.06 0.69 14.33
CA GLU A 116 3.82 0.16 13.74
C GLU A 116 3.37 0.97 12.52
N PHE A 117 3.41 2.31 12.61
CA PHE A 117 3.04 3.18 11.50
C PHE A 117 3.97 3.00 10.31
N ILE A 118 5.28 2.96 10.54
CA ILE A 118 6.28 2.81 9.47
C ILE A 118 6.19 1.43 8.83
N PHE A 119 6.00 0.39 9.63
CA PHE A 119 5.79 -0.96 9.15
C PHE A 119 4.58 -1.02 8.19
N ILE A 120 3.43 -0.48 8.62
CA ILE A 120 2.21 -0.47 7.80
C ILE A 120 2.37 0.46 6.59
N LEU A 121 3.07 1.59 6.72
CA LEU A 121 3.36 2.52 5.63
C LEU A 121 4.08 1.81 4.47
N HIS A 122 5.14 1.04 4.78
CA HIS A 122 5.88 0.29 3.79
C HIS A 122 5.10 -0.92 3.25
N LEU A 123 4.38 -1.66 4.10
CA LEU A 123 3.53 -2.77 3.69
C LEU A 123 2.46 -2.32 2.68
N MET A 124 1.71 -1.28 3.05
CA MET A 124 0.63 -0.77 2.21
C MET A 124 1.17 -0.15 0.92
N LYS A 125 2.33 0.52 0.96
CA LYS A 125 2.98 1.00 -0.26
C LYS A 125 3.21 -0.16 -1.24
N ASP A 126 3.90 -1.22 -0.81
CA ASP A 126 4.26 -2.33 -1.70
C ASP A 126 3.03 -3.04 -2.29
N ILE A 127 2.02 -3.32 -1.45
CA ILE A 127 0.74 -3.91 -1.89
C ILE A 127 0.05 -2.99 -2.91
N MET A 128 0.01 -1.69 -2.62
CA MET A 128 -0.67 -0.72 -3.47
C MET A 128 0.07 -0.51 -4.79
N GLU A 129 1.40 -0.65 -4.83
CA GLU A 129 2.16 -0.58 -6.09
C GLU A 129 1.77 -1.73 -7.03
N ILE A 130 1.74 -2.96 -6.52
CA ILE A 130 1.35 -4.14 -7.31
C ILE A 130 -0.08 -4.00 -7.85
N THR A 131 -1.01 -3.52 -7.00
CA THR A 131 -2.42 -3.38 -7.38
C THR A 131 -2.69 -2.16 -8.26
N ASP A 132 -1.95 -1.06 -8.12
CA ASP A 132 -2.06 0.12 -8.98
C ASP A 132 -1.58 -0.18 -10.40
N ASP A 133 -0.51 -0.97 -10.56
CA ASP A 133 -0.04 -1.42 -11.88
C ASP A 133 -1.13 -2.21 -12.62
N LEU A 134 -1.82 -3.12 -11.93
CA LEU A 134 -2.97 -3.84 -12.49
C LEU A 134 -4.09 -2.87 -12.87
N CYS A 135 -4.47 -1.97 -11.95
CA CYS A 135 -5.53 -0.98 -12.18
C CYS A 135 -5.24 -0.10 -13.39
N GLN A 136 -4.02 0.39 -13.53
CA GLN A 136 -3.61 1.21 -14.68
C GLN A 136 -3.64 0.41 -15.97
N ALA A 137 -3.16 -0.84 -15.97
CA ALA A 137 -3.15 -1.68 -17.15
C ALA A 137 -4.57 -2.03 -17.61
N LEU A 138 -5.48 -2.37 -16.69
CA LEU A 138 -6.89 -2.66 -17.00
C LEU A 138 -7.67 -1.44 -17.51
N GLN A 139 -7.21 -0.22 -17.21
CA GLN A 139 -7.84 1.02 -17.69
C GLN A 139 -7.36 1.46 -19.08
N ARG A 140 -6.39 0.76 -19.69
CA ARG A 140 -5.90 1.11 -21.04
C ARG A 140 -6.95 0.79 -22.09
N LYS A 141 -7.18 1.74 -23.03
CA LYS A 141 -8.13 1.55 -24.13
C LYS A 141 -7.74 0.43 -25.10
N SER A 142 -6.44 0.15 -25.21
CA SER A 142 -5.88 -0.88 -26.10
C SER A 142 -5.87 -2.27 -25.45
N GLN A 143 -6.58 -2.46 -24.35
CA GLN A 143 -6.50 -3.69 -23.56
C GLN A 143 -7.35 -4.79 -24.19
N ASP A 144 -6.69 -5.90 -24.52
CA ASP A 144 -7.34 -7.15 -24.93
C ASP A 144 -7.69 -8.02 -23.71
N ILE A 145 -8.75 -8.83 -23.84
CA ILE A 145 -9.26 -9.67 -22.75
C ILE A 145 -8.25 -10.73 -22.30
N LEU A 146 -7.51 -11.37 -23.21
CA LEU A 146 -6.50 -12.37 -22.87
C LEU A 146 -5.34 -11.72 -22.12
N ASN A 147 -4.91 -10.54 -22.56
CA ASN A 147 -3.89 -9.78 -21.84
C ASN A 147 -4.39 -9.35 -20.44
N ALA A 148 -5.65 -8.94 -20.32
CA ALA A 148 -6.25 -8.60 -19.02
C ALA A 148 -6.26 -9.81 -18.07
N LEU A 149 -6.63 -10.99 -18.55
CA LEU A 149 -6.59 -12.24 -17.78
C LEU A 149 -5.16 -12.58 -17.34
N HIS A 150 -4.19 -12.45 -18.24
CA HIS A 150 -2.78 -12.68 -17.92
C HIS A 150 -2.27 -11.71 -16.84
N LEU A 151 -2.63 -10.42 -16.93
CA LEU A 151 -2.28 -9.43 -15.92
C LEU A 151 -2.87 -9.77 -14.56
N VAL A 152 -4.16 -10.14 -14.49
CA VAL A 152 -4.80 -10.55 -13.24
C VAL A 152 -4.08 -11.76 -12.63
N SER A 153 -3.78 -12.79 -13.41
CA SER A 153 -3.05 -13.98 -12.95
C SER A 153 -1.64 -13.64 -12.46
N THR A 154 -0.94 -12.78 -13.19
CA THR A 154 0.39 -12.27 -12.81
C THR A 154 0.33 -11.52 -11.48
N THR A 155 -0.65 -10.62 -11.30
CA THR A 155 -0.84 -9.86 -10.07
C THR A 155 -1.16 -10.76 -8.88
N LYS A 156 -2.04 -11.77 -9.04
CA LYS A 156 -2.31 -12.78 -8.00
C LYS A 156 -1.02 -13.49 -7.58
N THR A 157 -0.21 -13.89 -8.57
CA THR A 157 1.09 -14.56 -8.33
C THR A 157 2.08 -13.65 -7.61
N LEU A 158 2.17 -12.37 -7.97
CA LEU A 158 3.06 -11.40 -7.31
C LEU A 158 2.68 -11.19 -5.84
N ILE A 159 1.39 -11.03 -5.55
CA ILE A 159 0.89 -10.85 -4.18
C ILE A 159 1.10 -12.14 -3.36
N GLN A 160 0.90 -13.32 -3.96
CA GLN A 160 1.20 -14.60 -3.31
C GLN A 160 2.69 -14.74 -2.99
N LYS A 161 3.58 -14.40 -3.92
CA LYS A 161 5.03 -14.40 -3.67
C LYS A 161 5.43 -13.42 -2.58
N MET A 162 4.78 -12.26 -2.52
CA MET A 162 4.97 -11.30 -1.43
C MET A 162 4.56 -11.90 -0.08
N ARG A 163 3.46 -12.66 -0.03
CA ARG A 163 3.05 -13.37 1.19
C ARG A 163 4.08 -14.38 1.68
N GLU A 164 4.63 -15.17 0.76
CA GLU A 164 5.52 -16.30 1.06
C GLU A 164 6.93 -15.83 1.42
N ASN A 165 7.46 -14.86 0.68
CA ASN A 165 8.88 -14.49 0.73
C ASN A 165 9.10 -13.00 1.06
N GLY A 166 8.05 -12.21 1.24
CA GLY A 166 8.15 -10.76 1.41
C GLY A 166 8.32 -10.27 2.84
N TRP A 167 8.26 -11.16 3.85
CA TRP A 167 8.42 -10.79 5.25
C TRP A 167 9.81 -10.20 5.55
N ASP A 168 10.88 -10.97 5.32
CA ASP A 168 12.25 -10.52 5.64
C ASP A 168 12.68 -9.28 4.81
N PRO A 169 12.40 -9.19 3.50
CA PRO A 169 12.69 -7.98 2.73
C PRO A 169 11.95 -6.74 3.22
N LEU A 170 10.68 -6.89 3.62
CA LEU A 170 9.91 -5.78 4.17
C LEU A 170 10.46 -5.35 5.53
N LEU A 171 10.73 -6.32 6.42
CA LEU A 171 11.25 -6.04 7.74
C LEU A 171 12.61 -5.33 7.67
N GLY A 172 13.56 -5.86 6.89
CA GLY A 172 14.87 -5.23 6.73
C GLY A 172 14.79 -3.81 6.16
N LYS A 173 13.85 -3.54 5.24
CA LYS A 173 13.58 -2.18 4.73
C LYS A 173 13.06 -1.25 5.83
N VAL A 174 12.14 -1.73 6.68
CA VAL A 174 11.56 -0.97 7.80
C VAL A 174 12.63 -0.70 8.87
N GLU A 175 13.41 -1.69 9.24
CA GLU A 175 14.51 -1.56 10.22
C GLU A 175 15.56 -0.55 9.74
N LEU A 176 15.95 -0.62 8.46
CA LEU A 176 16.85 0.36 7.87
C LEU A 176 16.25 1.78 7.92
N PHE A 177 14.98 1.92 7.57
CA PHE A 177 14.29 3.21 7.58
C PHE A 177 14.22 3.82 8.98
N CYS A 178 13.89 3.00 10.00
CA CYS A 178 13.83 3.39 11.40
C CYS A 178 15.21 3.70 11.98
N GLY A 179 16.20 2.84 11.71
CA GLY A 179 17.57 2.99 12.21
C GLY A 179 18.23 4.28 11.75
N LYS A 180 18.06 4.66 10.48
CA LYS A 180 18.54 5.95 9.96
C LYS A 180 17.96 7.18 10.66
N ARG A 181 16.77 7.04 11.27
CA ARG A 181 16.01 8.14 11.87
C ARG A 181 15.95 8.09 13.39
N GLY A 182 16.65 7.13 14.01
CA GLY A 182 16.64 6.93 15.45
C GLY A 182 15.26 6.58 16.00
N ILE A 183 14.46 5.84 15.21
CA ILE A 183 13.14 5.38 15.62
C ILE A 183 13.28 4.03 16.30
N ASP A 184 12.70 3.92 17.51
CA ASP A 184 12.80 2.70 18.30
C ASP A 184 12.19 1.50 17.58
N ILE A 185 13.00 0.46 17.42
CA ILE A 185 12.60 -0.83 16.88
C ILE A 185 12.23 -1.72 18.08
N PRO A 186 11.00 -2.25 18.15
CA PRO A 186 10.60 -3.10 19.26
C PRO A 186 11.35 -4.43 19.22
N ASP A 187 11.64 -4.99 20.39
CA ASP A 187 12.16 -6.36 20.48
C ASP A 187 11.08 -7.34 20.00
N MET A 188 11.38 -8.06 18.91
CA MET A 188 10.45 -9.01 18.28
C MET A 188 10.07 -10.18 19.20
N SER A 189 10.90 -10.46 20.21
CA SER A 189 10.72 -11.55 21.17
C SER A 189 9.81 -11.18 22.33
N VAL A 190 9.59 -9.89 22.59
CA VAL A 190 8.75 -9.49 23.74
C VAL A 190 7.29 -9.82 23.49
N ARG A 191 6.57 -10.01 24.60
CA ARG A 191 5.13 -10.22 24.57
C ARG A 191 4.44 -8.98 24.00
N TYR A 192 3.57 -9.18 23.03
CA TYR A 192 2.73 -8.09 22.54
C TYR A 192 1.68 -7.72 23.60
N ILE A 193 1.66 -6.44 23.96
CA ILE A 193 0.62 -5.86 24.82
C ILE A 193 -0.09 -4.80 23.98
N ALA A 194 -1.33 -5.08 23.57
CA ALA A 194 -2.15 -4.10 22.87
C ALA A 194 -2.29 -2.84 23.75
N GLY A 195 -1.83 -1.69 23.24
CA GLY A 195 -1.69 -0.42 23.97
C GLY A 195 -2.99 0.27 24.43
N ARG A 196 -4.11 -0.45 24.54
CA ARG A 196 -5.34 0.08 25.18
C ARG A 196 -5.69 -0.80 26.37
N GLY A 197 -5.71 -0.20 27.56
CA GLY A 197 -6.03 -0.81 28.86
C GLY A 197 -7.44 -1.38 29.02
N ARG A 198 -7.96 -2.11 28.03
CA ARG A 198 -9.12 -2.99 28.18
C ARG A 198 -8.68 -4.37 27.73
N SER A 199 -8.48 -5.24 28.71
CA SER A 199 -8.31 -6.69 28.58
C SER A 199 -9.50 -7.32 27.86
N ARG A 200 -9.60 -7.16 26.54
CA ARG A 200 -10.44 -8.02 25.72
C ARG A 200 -9.71 -9.34 25.59
N GLN A 201 -10.06 -10.27 26.49
CA GLN A 201 -9.74 -11.71 26.47
C GLN A 201 -8.52 -12.03 25.59
N GLN A 202 -7.31 -11.92 26.14
CA GLN A 202 -6.13 -12.46 25.47
C GLN A 202 -6.31 -13.97 25.37
N ARG A 203 -6.75 -14.46 24.21
CA ARG A 203 -6.44 -15.82 23.79
C ARG A 203 -4.96 -15.78 23.40
N ASP A 204 -4.17 -16.49 24.18
CA ASP A 204 -2.76 -16.85 23.96
C ASP A 204 -1.69 -15.74 23.95
N HIS A 205 -0.51 -16.14 24.45
CA HIS A 205 0.69 -15.33 24.59
C HIS A 205 1.37 -15.14 23.22
N PHE A 206 0.99 -14.12 22.46
CA PHE A 206 1.63 -13.81 21.18
C PHE A 206 2.79 -12.82 21.33
N THR A 207 3.89 -13.08 20.60
CA THR A 207 5.08 -12.21 20.53
C THR A 207 4.83 -11.00 19.63
N MET A 208 5.70 -10.00 19.72
CA MET A 208 5.66 -8.84 18.85
C MET A 208 5.85 -9.21 17.38
N GLU A 209 6.72 -10.20 17.10
CA GLU A 209 6.85 -10.78 15.76
C GLU A 209 5.53 -11.37 15.27
N HIS A 210 4.82 -12.15 16.10
CA HIS A 210 3.56 -12.75 15.69
C HIS A 210 2.53 -11.69 15.30
N HIS A 211 2.44 -10.61 16.07
CA HIS A 211 1.55 -9.50 15.76
C HIS A 211 1.86 -8.90 14.37
N PHE A 212 3.10 -8.51 14.12
CA PHE A 212 3.45 -7.88 12.84
C PHE A 212 3.40 -8.86 11.66
N ARG A 213 3.87 -10.09 11.85
CA ARG A 213 3.98 -11.09 10.78
C ARG A 213 2.65 -11.74 10.43
N ILE A 214 1.86 -12.11 11.42
CA ILE A 214 0.63 -12.87 11.23
C ILE A 214 -0.58 -11.93 11.20
N ASP A 215 -0.78 -11.16 12.27
CA ASP A 215 -2.00 -10.34 12.41
C ASP A 215 -2.04 -9.12 11.48
N VAL A 216 -0.88 -8.58 11.11
CA VAL A 216 -0.77 -7.43 10.23
C VAL A 216 -0.36 -7.87 8.82
N PHE A 217 0.86 -8.35 8.62
CA PHE A 217 1.41 -8.66 7.30
C PHE A 217 0.62 -9.74 6.56
N THR A 218 0.53 -10.94 7.14
CA THR A 218 -0.15 -12.08 6.50
C THR A 218 -1.63 -11.80 6.31
N ALA A 219 -2.31 -11.31 7.35
CA ALA A 219 -3.73 -10.98 7.27
C ALA A 219 -4.03 -9.92 6.19
N THR A 220 -3.16 -8.90 6.04
CA THR A 220 -3.35 -7.85 5.02
C THR A 220 -3.22 -8.39 3.63
N ILE A 221 -2.17 -9.18 3.36
CA ILE A 221 -1.97 -9.78 2.05
C ILE A 221 -3.09 -10.79 1.73
N ASP A 222 -3.50 -11.61 2.69
CA ASP A 222 -4.60 -12.56 2.53
C ASP A 222 -5.93 -11.87 2.22
N SER A 223 -6.21 -10.72 2.86
CA SER A 223 -7.38 -9.92 2.56
C SER A 223 -7.36 -9.40 1.12
N GLN A 224 -6.19 -8.94 0.63
CA GLN A 224 -6.05 -8.49 -0.76
C GLN A 224 -6.20 -9.63 -1.77
N LEU A 225 -5.60 -10.79 -1.51
CA LEU A 225 -5.76 -11.98 -2.34
C LEU A 225 -7.21 -12.44 -2.37
N GLN A 226 -7.89 -12.43 -1.22
CA GLN A 226 -9.31 -12.79 -1.13
C GLN A 226 -10.18 -11.84 -1.97
N GLU A 227 -9.93 -10.53 -1.91
CA GLU A 227 -10.66 -9.54 -2.71
C GLU A 227 -10.37 -9.69 -4.22
N LEU A 228 -9.13 -10.00 -4.61
CA LEU A 228 -8.81 -10.29 -6.01
C LEU A 228 -9.46 -11.58 -6.50
N ASN A 229 -9.45 -12.64 -5.69
CA ASN A 229 -10.04 -13.92 -6.04
C ASN A 229 -11.58 -13.86 -6.08
N SER A 230 -12.21 -13.02 -5.25
CA SER A 230 -13.66 -12.83 -5.30
C SER A 230 -14.10 -12.03 -6.53
N LYS A 231 -13.34 -11.02 -6.93
CA LYS A 231 -13.61 -10.21 -8.14
C LYS A 231 -13.27 -10.93 -9.43
N PHE A 232 -12.16 -11.66 -9.45
CA PHE A 232 -11.68 -12.42 -10.59
C PHE A 232 -11.64 -13.91 -10.26
N ARG A 233 -12.83 -14.50 -10.12
CA ARG A 233 -12.95 -15.94 -9.86
C ARG A 233 -12.42 -16.75 -11.03
N ASP A 234 -11.85 -17.90 -10.72
CA ASP A 234 -11.20 -18.75 -11.72
C ASP A 234 -12.19 -19.27 -12.77
N ASP A 235 -13.43 -19.57 -12.38
CA ASP A 235 -14.49 -19.98 -13.32
C ASP A 235 -14.93 -18.86 -14.26
N MET A 236 -15.00 -17.61 -13.77
CA MET A 236 -15.28 -16.44 -14.61
C MET A 236 -14.12 -16.13 -15.57
N MET A 237 -12.88 -16.27 -15.09
CA MET A 237 -11.69 -16.09 -15.94
C MET A 237 -11.62 -17.16 -17.03
N GLU A 238 -11.96 -18.41 -16.70
CA GLU A 238 -12.03 -19.51 -17.66
C GLU A 238 -13.15 -19.29 -18.69
N LEU A 239 -14.32 -18.82 -18.25
CA LEU A 239 -15.41 -18.45 -19.16
C LEU A 239 -14.96 -17.38 -20.17
N LEU A 240 -14.27 -16.34 -19.69
CA LEU A 240 -13.77 -15.25 -20.54
C LEU A 240 -12.68 -15.74 -21.51
N PHE A 241 -11.77 -16.58 -21.03
CA PHE A 241 -10.75 -17.22 -21.86
C PHE A 241 -11.38 -18.04 -22.98
N LEU A 242 -12.32 -18.94 -22.64
CA LEU A 242 -13.00 -19.75 -23.64
C LEU A 242 -13.84 -18.91 -24.59
N SER A 243 -14.47 -17.84 -24.11
CA SER A 243 -15.25 -16.92 -24.97
C SER A 243 -14.37 -16.15 -25.97
N SER A 244 -13.11 -15.87 -25.62
CA SER A 244 -12.16 -15.20 -26.55
C SER A 244 -11.83 -16.03 -27.79
N THR A 245 -12.08 -17.35 -27.76
CA THR A 245 -11.95 -18.23 -28.94
C THR A 245 -13.01 -17.95 -30.02
N LEU A 246 -14.07 -17.22 -29.66
CA LEU A 246 -15.11 -16.77 -30.58
C LEU A 246 -14.82 -15.39 -31.18
N ASP A 247 -13.69 -14.77 -30.85
CA ASP A 247 -13.34 -13.45 -31.36
C ASP A 247 -13.10 -13.48 -32.88
N LEU A 248 -13.72 -12.52 -33.56
CA LEU A 248 -13.75 -12.40 -35.02
C LEU A 248 -12.63 -11.49 -35.55
N TRP A 249 -11.95 -10.74 -34.66
CA TRP A 249 -11.08 -9.63 -35.04
C TRP A 249 -9.84 -10.04 -35.86
N ASP A 250 -9.27 -11.22 -35.62
CA ASP A 250 -8.09 -11.73 -36.35
C ASP A 250 -8.43 -12.93 -37.24
N SER A 251 -9.55 -12.88 -37.97
CA SER A 251 -9.98 -13.95 -38.90
C SER A 251 -10.05 -15.34 -38.25
N TYR A 252 -10.61 -15.44 -37.05
CA TYR A 252 -10.73 -16.69 -36.28
C TYR A 252 -9.41 -17.34 -35.88
N LYS A 253 -8.30 -16.58 -35.78
CA LYS A 253 -7.00 -17.15 -35.39
C LYS A 253 -7.00 -17.84 -34.01
N SER A 254 -7.84 -17.39 -33.08
CA SER A 254 -8.02 -17.98 -31.75
C SER A 254 -9.07 -19.10 -31.71
N PHE A 255 -9.66 -19.47 -32.85
CA PHE A 255 -10.71 -20.48 -32.93
C PHE A 255 -10.16 -21.87 -32.62
N ASP A 256 -10.76 -22.51 -31.63
CA ASP A 256 -10.41 -23.85 -31.19
C ASP A 256 -11.69 -24.61 -30.83
N ILE A 257 -11.97 -25.66 -31.61
CA ILE A 257 -13.17 -26.50 -31.48
C ILE A 257 -13.24 -27.10 -30.07
N ASP A 258 -12.11 -27.54 -29.51
CA ASP A 258 -12.10 -28.18 -28.19
C ASP A 258 -12.48 -27.18 -27.10
N ASN A 259 -12.01 -25.95 -27.21
CA ASN A 259 -12.36 -24.89 -26.26
C ASN A 259 -13.82 -24.44 -26.41
N ILE A 260 -14.37 -24.43 -27.62
CA ILE A 260 -15.78 -24.14 -27.86
C ILE A 260 -16.66 -25.25 -27.28
N CYS A 261 -16.30 -26.53 -27.50
CA CYS A 261 -17.00 -27.65 -26.89
C CYS A 261 -16.94 -27.58 -25.35
N LYS A 262 -15.78 -27.24 -24.77
CA LYS A 262 -15.66 -27.00 -23.33
C LYS A 262 -16.55 -25.86 -22.85
N LEU A 263 -16.61 -24.75 -23.58
CA LEU A 263 -17.48 -23.61 -23.27
C LEU A 263 -18.95 -24.02 -23.21
N ALA A 264 -19.42 -24.70 -24.26
CA ALA A 264 -20.80 -25.17 -24.37
C ALA A 264 -21.15 -26.16 -23.24
N ASN A 265 -20.31 -27.18 -23.04
CA ASN A 265 -20.58 -28.25 -22.08
C ASN A 265 -20.50 -27.77 -20.63
N LYS A 266 -19.53 -26.90 -20.31
CA LYS A 266 -19.28 -26.47 -18.92
C LYS A 266 -20.20 -25.33 -18.48
N PHE A 267 -20.43 -24.34 -19.34
CA PHE A 267 -21.12 -23.11 -18.96
C PHE A 267 -22.55 -23.00 -19.52
N TYR A 268 -22.86 -23.73 -20.60
CA TYR A 268 -24.19 -23.71 -21.23
C TYR A 268 -24.81 -25.10 -21.46
N PRO A 269 -24.71 -26.06 -20.51
CA PRO A 269 -25.14 -27.44 -20.77
C PRO A 269 -26.62 -27.55 -21.18
N LYS A 270 -27.49 -26.71 -20.60
CA LYS A 270 -28.94 -26.72 -20.90
C LYS A 270 -29.31 -26.26 -22.32
N ASN A 271 -28.42 -25.54 -23.00
CA ASN A 271 -28.69 -25.04 -24.34
C ASN A 271 -28.35 -26.07 -25.43
N PHE A 272 -27.67 -27.16 -25.06
CA PHE A 272 -27.17 -28.19 -25.98
C PHE A 272 -27.55 -29.61 -25.54
N ILE A 273 -28.55 -29.74 -24.66
CA ILE A 273 -29.22 -31.02 -24.37
C ILE A 273 -30.43 -31.11 -25.31
N GLU A 274 -30.40 -32.13 -26.18
CA GLU A 274 -31.56 -32.59 -26.97
C GLU A 274 -32.64 -33.23 -26.09
#